data_AF-A0A2M7UMJ2-F1
#
_entry.id   AF-A0A2M7UMJ2-F1
#
_cell.length_a   1.000
_cell.length_b   1.000
_cell.length_c   1.000
_cell.angle_alpha   90.00
_cell.angle_beta   90.00
_cell.angle_gamma   90.00
#
_symmetry.space_group_name_H-M   'P 1'
#
loop_
_entity.id
_entity.type
_entity.pdbx_description
1 polymer ?
#
loop_
_entity_poly.entity_id
_entity_poly.type
_entity_poly.pdbx_seq_one_letter_code
_entity_poly.pdbx_strand_id
1 'polypeptide(L)'
;MTDDISSGPDRDFVEYVVKSIVTQPEKVMVTRTVDDMGVLLTLQVAKEDMGKVIGKGGQTAKSIRILLRVIGSKTNTRVNMKIVEPEGGEVAGGEIPDDDTVEEKSIMDEDLEV
;
A
#
# COMPACT_ATOMS: atom_id res chain seq x y z
N MET A 1 11.98 -8.59 -23.39
CA MET A 1 12.44 -8.65 -21.99
C MET A 1 11.31 -8.10 -21.17
N THR A 2 10.44 -8.97 -20.69
CA THR A 2 9.38 -8.60 -19.75
C THR A 2 10.06 -8.41 -18.42
N ASP A 3 10.32 -7.16 -18.04
CA ASP A 3 10.70 -6.86 -16.66
C ASP A 3 9.63 -7.47 -15.75
N ASP A 4 10.06 -8.15 -14.70
CA ASP A 4 9.17 -8.75 -13.70
C ASP A 4 8.34 -7.67 -13.00
N ILE A 5 7.25 -7.25 -13.64
CA ILE A 5 6.25 -6.29 -13.15
C ILE A 5 5.59 -6.80 -11.85
N SER A 6 5.75 -8.10 -11.57
CA SER A 6 5.16 -8.82 -10.44
C SER A 6 6.04 -8.87 -9.17
N SER A 7 7.32 -8.48 -9.20
CA SER A 7 8.21 -8.61 -8.03
C SER A 7 8.91 -7.30 -7.69
N GLY A 8 8.77 -6.86 -6.44
CA GLY A 8 9.43 -5.66 -5.92
C GLY A 8 9.58 -5.74 -4.41
N PRO A 9 10.58 -5.05 -3.81
CA PRO A 9 10.85 -5.13 -2.38
C PRO A 9 9.67 -4.63 -1.53
N ASP A 10 8.85 -3.75 -2.09
CA ASP A 10 7.58 -3.26 -1.57
C ASP A 10 6.54 -4.39 -1.47
N ARG A 11 6.34 -5.15 -2.55
CA ARG A 11 5.40 -6.28 -2.59
C ARG A 11 5.80 -7.37 -1.59
N ASP A 12 7.07 -7.77 -1.61
CA ASP A 12 7.59 -8.84 -0.77
C ASP A 12 7.49 -8.49 0.71
N PHE A 13 7.71 -7.22 1.05
CA PHE A 13 7.51 -6.69 2.38
C PHE A 13 6.04 -6.82 2.84
N VAL A 14 5.07 -6.38 2.02
CA VAL A 14 3.65 -6.52 2.36
C VAL A 14 3.29 -7.98 2.52
N GLU A 15 3.71 -8.83 1.59
CA GLU A 15 3.40 -10.25 1.61
C GLU A 15 3.93 -10.91 2.89
N TYR A 16 5.18 -10.63 3.26
CA TYR A 16 5.81 -11.14 4.49
C TYR A 16 5.08 -10.67 5.76
N VAL A 17 4.79 -9.38 5.86
CA VAL A 17 4.13 -8.80 7.04
C VAL A 17 2.71 -9.35 7.18
N VAL A 18 1.93 -9.36 6.10
CA VAL A 18 0.53 -9.80 6.15
C VAL A 18 0.45 -11.29 6.45
N LYS A 19 1.28 -12.13 5.81
CA LYS A 19 1.33 -13.57 6.12
C LYS A 19 1.66 -13.86 7.59
N SER A 20 2.38 -12.97 8.25
CA SER A 20 2.71 -13.09 9.68
C SER A 20 1.57 -12.68 10.62
N ILE A 21 0.55 -11.96 10.13
CA ILE A 21 -0.58 -11.44 10.92
C ILE A 21 -1.82 -12.33 10.78
N VAL A 22 -2.02 -12.92 9.60
CA VAL A 22 -3.24 -13.66 9.27
C VAL A 22 -3.21 -15.11 9.75
N THR A 23 -4.38 -15.75 9.75
CA THR A 23 -4.52 -17.17 10.07
C THR A 23 -4.30 -18.07 8.85
N GLN A 24 -4.67 -17.57 7.67
CA GLN A 24 -4.61 -18.29 6.39
C GLN A 24 -3.58 -17.62 5.46
N PRO A 25 -2.26 -17.82 5.71
CA PRO A 25 -1.20 -17.19 4.91
C PRO A 25 -1.22 -17.62 3.43
N GLU A 26 -1.78 -18.78 3.12
CA GLU A 26 -1.97 -19.31 1.77
C GLU A 26 -3.02 -18.54 0.96
N LYS A 27 -3.92 -17.82 1.63
CA LYS A 27 -4.96 -16.99 0.99
C LYS A 27 -4.53 -15.53 0.84
N VAL A 28 -3.29 -15.19 1.19
CA VAL A 28 -2.73 -13.85 0.99
C VAL A 28 -2.24 -13.73 -0.44
N MET A 29 -2.83 -12.80 -1.19
CA MET A 29 -2.41 -12.46 -2.54
C MET A 29 -2.07 -10.98 -2.62
N VAL A 30 -0.87 -10.67 -3.11
CA VAL A 30 -0.40 -9.29 -3.33
C VAL A 30 -0.14 -9.09 -4.81
N THR A 31 -0.95 -8.25 -5.44
CA THR A 31 -0.79 -7.87 -6.85
C THR A 31 -0.12 -6.51 -6.92
N ARG A 32 0.94 -6.40 -7.73
CA ARG A 32 1.66 -5.15 -7.97
C ARG A 32 1.38 -4.69 -9.40
N THR A 33 0.88 -3.47 -9.53
CA THR A 33 0.64 -2.81 -10.81
C THR A 33 1.47 -1.54 -10.86
N VAL A 34 2.18 -1.31 -11.96
CA VAL A 34 2.97 -0.09 -12.18
C VAL A 34 2.29 0.74 -13.27
N ASP A 35 2.10 2.02 -13.02
CA ASP A 35 1.58 2.99 -13.96
C ASP A 35 2.45 4.25 -13.98
N ASP A 36 2.07 5.25 -14.77
CA ASP A 36 2.80 6.52 -14.89
C ASP A 36 2.77 7.36 -13.60
N MET A 37 1.84 7.08 -12.67
CA MET A 37 1.69 7.78 -11.40
C MET A 37 2.38 7.07 -10.22
N GLY A 38 2.83 5.82 -10.41
CA GLY A 38 3.60 5.05 -9.45
C GLY A 38 3.22 3.57 -9.41
N VAL A 39 3.11 3.03 -8.19
CA VAL A 39 2.87 1.62 -7.93
C VAL A 39 1.60 1.46 -7.10
N LEU A 40 0.69 0.61 -7.57
CA LEU A 40 -0.49 0.18 -6.83
C LEU A 40 -0.30 -1.27 -6.37
N LEU A 41 -0.27 -1.46 -5.05
CA LEU A 41 -0.33 -2.75 -4.39
C LEU A 41 -1.79 -3.07 -4.02
N THR A 42 -2.29 -4.18 -4.54
CA THR A 42 -3.61 -4.72 -4.17
C THR A 42 -3.43 -5.95 -3.30
N LEU A 43 -3.91 -5.86 -2.06
CA LEU A 43 -3.89 -6.93 -1.08
C LEU A 43 -5.25 -7.62 -1.02
N GLN A 44 -5.27 -8.93 -1.25
CA GLN A 44 -6.42 -9.80 -1.04
C GLN A 44 -6.10 -10.78 0.09
N VAL A 45 -7.05 -10.96 1.00
CA VAL A 45 -6.95 -11.91 2.11
C VAL A 45 -8.30 -12.59 2.34
N ALA A 46 -8.31 -13.65 3.16
CA ALA A 46 -9.54 -14.27 3.61
C ALA A 46 -10.41 -13.26 4.40
N LYS A 47 -11.73 -13.35 4.25
CA LYS A 47 -12.69 -12.47 4.96
C LYS A 47 -12.49 -12.46 6.47
N GLU A 48 -12.18 -13.62 7.04
CA GLU A 48 -11.91 -13.81 8.48
C GLU A 48 -10.66 -13.07 8.97
N ASP A 49 -9.70 -12.83 8.07
CA ASP A 49 -8.43 -12.18 8.37
C ASP A 49 -8.44 -10.67 8.09
N MET A 50 -9.46 -10.16 7.38
CA MET A 50 -9.62 -8.72 7.08
C MET A 50 -9.55 -7.84 8.34
N GLY A 51 -10.23 -8.25 9.41
CA GLY A 51 -10.21 -7.51 10.69
C GLY A 51 -8.81 -7.44 11.31
N LYS A 52 -7.99 -8.46 11.13
CA LYS A 52 -6.60 -8.51 11.64
C LYS A 52 -5.68 -7.59 10.83
N VAL A 53 -5.84 -7.59 9.51
CA VAL A 53 -5.03 -6.78 8.59
C VAL A 53 -5.38 -5.29 8.69
N ILE A 54 -6.67 -4.95 8.77
CA ILE A 54 -7.10 -3.55 8.96
C ILE A 54 -6.71 -3.08 10.37
N GLY A 55 -6.93 -3.92 11.38
CA GLY A 55 -6.68 -3.60 12.78
C GLY A 55 -7.69 -2.60 13.35
N LYS A 56 -7.61 -2.36 14.67
CA LYS A 56 -8.52 -1.44 15.37
C LYS A 56 -8.41 -0.03 14.79
N GLY A 57 -9.52 0.49 14.25
CA GLY A 57 -9.55 1.82 13.63
C GLY A 57 -8.62 1.97 12.40
N GLY A 58 -8.27 0.87 11.73
CA GLY A 58 -7.39 0.92 10.56
C GLY A 58 -5.90 1.13 10.88
N GLN A 59 -5.49 1.04 12.16
CA GLN A 59 -4.11 1.33 12.55
C GLN A 59 -3.09 0.40 11.90
N THR A 60 -3.36 -0.90 11.82
CA THR A 60 -2.42 -1.87 11.22
C THR A 60 -2.20 -1.55 9.74
N ALA A 61 -3.28 -1.36 8.98
CA ALA A 61 -3.20 -0.98 7.58
C ALA A 61 -2.49 0.38 7.38
N LYS A 62 -2.75 1.36 8.26
CA LYS A 62 -2.09 2.67 8.23
C LYS A 62 -0.59 2.56 8.48
N SER A 63 -0.16 1.77 9.46
CA SER A 63 1.25 1.54 9.73
C SER A 63 1.97 0.88 8.55
N ILE A 64 1.34 -0.11 7.91
CA ILE A 64 1.89 -0.74 6.70
C ILE A 64 2.06 0.30 5.58
N ARG A 65 1.07 1.17 5.35
CA ARG A 65 1.19 2.26 4.35
C ARG A 65 2.33 3.22 4.63
N ILE A 66 2.55 3.60 5.89
CA ILE A 66 3.67 4.46 6.27
C ILE A 66 5.01 3.78 5.95
N LEU A 67 5.14 2.49 6.26
CA LEU A 67 6.34 1.72 5.94
C LEU A 67 6.57 1.61 4.43
N LEU A 68 5.49 1.44 3.65
CA LEU A 68 5.55 1.45 2.19
C LEU A 68 6.02 2.80 1.63
N ARG A 69 5.57 3.92 2.20
CA ARG A 69 6.07 5.25 1.82
C ARG A 69 7.59 5.34 2.01
N VAL A 70 8.12 4.85 3.15
CA VAL A 70 9.57 4.85 3.42
C VAL A 70 10.34 3.96 2.44
N ILE A 71 9.78 2.81 2.06
CA ILE A 71 10.39 1.91 1.07
C ILE A 71 10.38 2.56 -0.33
N GLY A 72 9.25 3.15 -0.74
CA GLY A 72 9.08 3.83 -2.02
C GLY A 72 9.93 5.10 -2.16
N SER A 73 10.16 5.84 -1.07
CA SER A 73 11.05 7.00 -1.06
C SER A 73 12.49 6.64 -1.46
N LYS A 74 12.95 5.42 -1.18
CA LYS A 74 14.28 4.96 -1.63
C LYS A 74 14.38 4.76 -3.13
N THR A 75 13.26 4.49 -3.79
CA THR A 75 13.18 4.25 -5.25
C THR A 75 12.55 5.43 -5.99
N ASN A 76 12.34 6.57 -5.30
CA ASN A 76 11.62 7.74 -5.81
C ASN A 76 10.27 7.37 -6.47
N THR A 77 9.61 6.34 -5.93
CA THR A 77 8.38 5.79 -6.50
C THR A 77 7.25 5.95 -5.48
N ARG A 78 6.13 6.48 -5.93
CA ARG A 78 4.92 6.56 -5.12
C ARG A 78 4.29 5.18 -5.00
N VAL A 79 4.07 4.68 -3.79
CA VAL A 79 3.51 3.36 -3.55
C VAL A 79 2.20 3.49 -2.79
N ASN A 80 1.11 3.06 -3.43
CA ASN A 80 -0.23 3.03 -2.88
C ASN A 80 -0.67 1.61 -2.57
N MET A 81 -1.48 1.42 -1.52
CA MET A 81 -1.97 0.11 -1.11
C MET A 81 -3.48 0.10 -0.88
N LYS A 82 -4.17 -0.77 -1.63
CA LYS A 82 -5.60 -1.07 -1.49
C LYS A 82 -5.78 -2.48 -0.93
N ILE A 83 -6.70 -2.62 0.02
CA ILE A 83 -7.14 -3.91 0.53
C ILE A 83 -8.50 -4.18 -0.11
N VAL A 84 -8.65 -5.31 -0.79
CA VAL A 84 -9.90 -5.70 -1.44
C VAL A 84 -10.52 -6.89 -0.73
N GLU A 85 -11.83 -6.82 -0.53
CA GLU A 85 -12.59 -7.92 0.05
C GLU A 85 -12.85 -8.97 -1.04
N PRO A 86 -12.70 -10.27 -0.73
CA PRO A 86 -13.10 -11.34 -1.66
C PRO A 86 -14.63 -11.27 -1.92
N GLU A 87 -15.06 -11.59 -3.14
CA GLU A 87 -16.46 -11.47 -3.59
C GLU A 87 -17.48 -12.00 -2.55
N GLY A 88 -18.47 -11.17 -2.20
CA GLY A 88 -19.48 -11.46 -1.15
C GLY A 88 -19.43 -10.55 0.09
N GLY A 89 -18.74 -9.42 0.03
CA GLY A 89 -18.76 -8.35 1.03
C GLY A 89 -19.50 -7.13 0.54
N GLU A 90 -20.60 -6.76 1.19
CA GLU A 90 -21.24 -5.46 0.99
C GLU A 90 -20.33 -4.37 1.57
N VAL A 91 -19.54 -3.72 0.73
CA VAL A 91 -18.99 -2.40 1.05
C VAL A 91 -20.12 -1.39 0.94
N ALA A 92 -20.78 -1.12 2.07
CA ALA A 92 -21.55 0.11 2.22
C ALA A 92 -20.62 1.30 1.91
N GLY A 93 -21.00 2.08 0.91
CA GLY A 93 -20.25 3.15 0.26
C GLY A 93 -19.22 3.89 1.13
N GLY A 94 -18.00 3.93 0.62
CA GLY A 94 -16.96 4.85 1.04
C GLY A 94 -15.84 4.81 0.01
N GLU A 95 -15.85 5.77 -0.92
CA GLU A 95 -14.60 6.19 -1.56
C GLU A 95 -13.62 6.48 -0.43
N ILE A 96 -12.61 5.64 -0.27
CA ILE A 96 -11.49 5.95 0.60
C ILE A 96 -10.76 7.08 -0.14
N PRO A 97 -10.73 8.31 0.38
CA PRO A 97 -10.00 9.38 -0.27
C PRO A 97 -8.54 8.95 -0.34
N ASP A 98 -7.90 9.15 -1.49
CA ASP A 98 -6.45 9.07 -1.60
C ASP A 98 -5.88 10.10 -0.62
N ASP A 99 -5.38 9.65 0.54
CA ASP A 99 -4.78 10.45 1.65
C ASP A 99 -3.41 11.02 1.26
N ASP A 100 -3.36 11.59 0.07
CA ASP A 100 -2.18 11.70 -0.77
C ASP A 100 -2.19 13.06 -1.51
N THR A 101 -3.00 14.02 -1.05
CA THR A 101 -2.73 15.46 -1.19
C THR A 101 -1.72 15.88 -0.13
N VAL A 102 -0.49 15.39 -0.24
CA VAL A 102 0.64 16.10 0.35
C VAL A 102 1.03 17.11 -0.72
N GLU A 103 0.64 18.37 -0.55
CA GLU A 103 1.19 19.46 -1.34
C GLU A 103 2.71 19.37 -1.24
N GLU A 104 3.39 19.15 -2.37
CA GLU A 104 4.81 19.42 -2.50
C GLU A 104 5.02 20.91 -2.24
N LYS A 105 5.24 21.29 -0.99
CA LYS A 105 5.97 22.54 -0.73
C LYS A 105 7.39 22.30 -1.17
N SER A 106 7.70 22.78 -2.38
CA SER A 106 9.05 23.11 -2.80
C SER A 106 9.67 24.00 -1.72
N ILE A 107 10.63 23.48 -0.96
CA ILE A 107 11.48 24.25 -0.05
C ILE A 107 12.89 24.28 -0.66
N MET A 108 13.00 24.87 -1.85
CA MET A 108 14.22 25.27 -2.58
C MET A 108 13.68 26.26 -3.64
N ASP A 109 14.02 27.54 -3.75
CA ASP A 109 15.17 28.35 -3.39
C ASP A 109 14.68 29.77 -3.07
N GLU A 110 14.99 30.33 -1.90
CA GLU A 110 15.01 31.79 -1.69
C GLU A 110 15.73 32.12 -0.37
N ASP A 111 16.98 31.68 -0.25
CA ASP A 111 17.97 32.36 0.59
C ASP A 111 19.13 32.78 -0.32
N LEU A 112 19.54 34.04 -0.17
CA LEU A 112 20.69 34.77 -0.77
C LEU A 112 20.39 35.63 -2.00
N GLU A 113 19.88 36.84 -1.75
CA GLU A 113 20.62 38.02 -2.19
C GLU A 113 20.96 38.89 -0.97
N VAL A 114 22.25 39.24 -0.87
CA VAL A 114 22.85 40.15 0.09
C VAL A 114 22.60 41.59 -0.35
#